data_AF-A0A947JQR8-F1
#
_entry.id   AF-A0A947JQR8-F1
#
_cell.length_a   1.000
_cell.length_b   1.000
_cell.length_c   1.000
_cell.angle_alpha   90.00
_cell.angle_beta   90.00
_cell.angle_gamma   90.00
#
_symmetry.space_group_name_H-M   'P 1'
#
loop_
_entity.id
_entity.type
_entity.pdbx_description
1 polymer ?
#
loop_
_entity_poly.entity_id
_entity_poly.type
_entity_poly.pdbx_seq_one_letter_code
_entity_poly.pdbx_strand_id
1 'polypeptide(L)' 'MKPKTIALLILAGLFIVVLLQNTQVVSVQFLFWKISMSRIILLPVVMGMGFIIGFFMGKRKG' A
#
# COMPACT_ATOMS: atom_id res chain seq x y z
N MET A 1 8.53 23.00 12.85
CA MET A 1 7.86 22.29 11.74
C MET A 1 6.36 22.45 11.90
N LYS A 2 5.58 22.57 10.80
CA LYS A 2 4.12 22.64 10.92
C LYS A 2 3.58 21.31 11.47
N PRO A 3 2.53 21.28 12.30
CA PRO A 3 1.96 20.03 12.84
C PRO A 3 1.63 19.00 11.74
N LYS A 4 1.18 19.49 10.58
CA LYS A 4 0.92 18.65 9.39
C LYS A 4 2.16 17.91 8.89
N THR A 5 3.34 18.54 8.93
CA THR A 5 4.61 17.91 8.53
C THR A 5 5.03 16.82 9.51
N ILE A 6 4.83 17.06 10.81
CA ILE A 6 5.13 16.07 11.86
C ILE A 6 4.22 14.86 11.71
N ALA A 7 2.92 15.08 11.52
CA ALA A 7 1.96 14.01 11.29
C ALA A 7 2.31 13.17 10.05
N LEU A 8 2.72 13.82 8.96
CA LEU A 8 3.15 13.14 7.74
C LEU A 8 4.39 12.27 7.97
N LEU A 9 5.40 12.77 8.71
CA LEU A 9 6.60 12.01 9.04
C LEU A 9 6.30 10.80 9.93
N ILE A 10 5.43 10.96 10.93
CA ILE A 10 4.99 9.85 11.79
C ILE A 10 4.29 8.79 10.95
N LEU A 11 3.36 9.19 10.08
CA LEU A 11 2.66 8.26 9.19
C LEU A 11 3.61 7.53 8.24
N ALA A 12 4.58 8.25 7.66
CA ALA A 12 5.59 7.65 6.78
C ALA A 12 6.47 6.64 7.55
N GLY A 13 6.90 6.98 8.76
CA GLY A 13 7.68 6.09 9.62
C GLY A 13 6.90 4.82 9.99
N LEU A 14 5.65 4.97 10.44
CA LEU A 14 4.76 3.84 10.75
C LEU A 14 4.53 2.95 9.53
N PHE A 15 4.35 3.54 8.34
CA PHE A 15 4.19 2.80 7.10
C PHE A 15 5.43 1.94 6.81
N ILE A 16 6.63 2.49 6.94
CA ILE A 16 7.88 1.73 6.76
C ILE A 16 7.98 0.59 7.78
N VAL A 17 7.66 0.84 9.06
CA VAL A 17 7.67 -0.21 10.09
C VAL A 17 6.71 -1.35 9.73
N VAL A 18 5.49 -1.02 9.29
CA VAL A 18 4.51 -2.02 8.84
C VAL A 18 5.08 -2.83 7.67
N LEU A 19 5.72 -2.21 6.69
CA LEU A 19 6.35 -2.92 5.56
C LEU A 19 7.45 -3.88 6.02
N LEU A 20 8.35 -3.43 6.89
CA LEU A 20 9.46 -4.25 7.38
C LEU A 20 8.99 -5.42 8.26
N GLN A 21 7.91 -5.24 9.03
CA GLN A 21 7.31 -6.33 9.79
C GLN A 21 6.61 -7.38 8.90
N ASN A 22 6.28 -7.02 7.66
CA ASN A 22 5.51 -7.84 6.74
C ASN A 22 6.37 -8.43 5.60
N THR A 23 7.57 -8.92 5.90
CA THR A 23 8.47 -9.52 4.90
C THR A 23 8.12 -10.97 4.53
N GLN A 24 7.22 -11.61 5.26
CA GLN A 24 6.82 -13.00 5.02
C GLN A 24 6.18 -13.19 3.63
N VAL A 25 6.58 -14.28 2.96
CA VAL A 25 5.96 -14.71 1.70
C VAL A 25 4.53 -15.18 1.94
N VAL A 26 3.61 -14.75 1.08
CA VAL A 26 2.22 -15.22 1.03
C VAL A 26 1.88 -15.72 -0.35
N SER A 27 1.00 -16.72 -0.39
CA SER A 27 0.35 -17.12 -1.62
C SER A 27 -1.01 -16.45 -1.72
N VAL A 28 -1.20 -15.66 -2.77
CA VAL A 28 -2.50 -15.10 -3.13
C VAL A 28 -3.12 -16.02 -4.18
N GLN A 29 -4.34 -16.46 -3.92
CA GLN A 29 -5.19 -17.13 -4.90
C GLN A 29 -6.00 -16.07 -5.63
N PHE A 30 -5.76 -15.91 -6.92
CA PHE A 30 -6.48 -14.98 -7.77
C PHE A 30 -7.15 -15.76 -8.91
N LEU A 31 -8.46 -16.00 -8.77
CA LEU A 31 -9.25 -16.85 -9.65
C LEU A 31 -8.61 -18.25 -9.76
N PHE A 32 -7.98 -18.58 -10.89
CA PHE A 32 -7.30 -19.86 -11.13
C PHE A 32 -5.78 -19.80 -10.93
N TRP A 33 -5.23 -18.65 -10.55
CA TRP A 33 -3.79 -18.43 -10.41
C TRP A 33 -3.37 -18.36 -8.94
N LYS A 34 -2.24 -19.01 -8.63
CA LYS A 34 -1.58 -18.91 -7.33
C LYS A 34 -0.28 -18.13 -7.50
N ILE A 35 -0.23 -16.94 -6.93
CA ILE A 35 0.95 -16.08 -6.97
C ILE A 35 1.56 -16.04 -5.58
N SER A 36 2.83 -16.45 -5.45
CA SER A 36 3.56 -16.37 -4.20
C SER A 36 4.54 -15.20 -4.24
N MET A 37 4.39 -14.26 -3.31
CA MET A 37 5.26 -13.08 -3.21
C MET A 37 5.36 -12.58 -1.77
N SER A 38 6.38 -11.80 -1.48
CA SER A 38 6.55 -11.19 -0.15
C SER A 38 5.46 -10.16 0.13
N ARG A 39 4.87 -10.19 1.33
CA ARG A 39 3.84 -9.22 1.78
C ARG A 39 4.33 -7.77 1.66
N ILE A 40 5.63 -7.54 1.88
CA ILE A 40 6.28 -6.23 1.76
C ILE A 40 6.18 -5.64 0.35
N ILE A 41 6.08 -6.48 -0.68
CA ILE A 41 5.85 -6.06 -2.07
C ILE A 41 4.35 -5.97 -2.36
N LEU A 42 3.59 -6.95 -1.87
CA LEU A 42 2.14 -7.04 -2.12
C LEU A 42 1.39 -5.81 -1.58
N LEU A 43 1.69 -5.40 -0.34
CA LEU A 43 0.98 -4.31 0.33
C LEU A 43 1.13 -2.97 -0.41
N PRO A 44 2.34 -2.47 -0.75
CA PRO A 44 2.49 -1.24 -1.52
C PRO A 44 1.85 -1.31 -2.90
N VAL A 45 1.96 -2.45 -3.60
CA VAL A 45 1.42 -2.60 -4.96
C VAL A 45 -0.10 -2.50 -4.94
N VAL A 46 -0.77 -3.26 -4.08
CA VAL A 46 -2.25 -3.22 -3.98
C VAL A 46 -2.73 -1.84 -3.51
N MET A 47 -2.07 -1.25 -2.53
CA MET A 47 -2.40 0.08 -2.03
C MET A 47 -2.20 1.17 -3.11
N GLY A 48 -1.11 1.09 -3.86
CA GLY A 48 -0.83 1.98 -4.99
C GLY A 48 -1.85 1.84 -6.11
N MET A 49 -2.21 0.60 -6.50
CA MET A 49 -3.27 0.37 -7.48
C MET A 49 -4.61 0.94 -7.02
N GLY A 50 -5.01 0.70 -5.78
CA GLY A 50 -6.25 1.25 -5.21
C GLY A 50 -6.28 2.77 -5.23
N PHE A 51 -5.16 3.41 -4.86
CA PHE A 51 -5.02 4.87 -4.93
C PHE A 51 -5.12 5.40 -6.36
N ILE A 52 -4.41 4.78 -7.32
CA ILE A 52 -4.44 5.17 -8.73
C ILE A 52 -5.85 5.05 -9.29
N ILE A 53 -6.51 3.90 -9.08
CA ILE A 53 -7.89 3.66 -9.53
C ILE A 53 -8.84 4.68 -8.90
N GLY A 54 -8.76 4.87 -7.58
CA GLY A 54 -9.59 5.82 -6.85
C GLY A 54 -9.39 7.27 -7.32
N PHE A 55 -8.14 7.66 -7.57
CA PHE A 55 -7.81 8.98 -8.09
C PHE A 55 -8.42 9.21 -9.47
N PHE A 56 -8.23 8.28 -10.42
CA PHE A 56 -8.82 8.39 -11.75
C PHE A 56 -10.36 8.38 -11.73
N MET A 57 -10.96 7.55 -10.88
CA MET A 57 -12.41 7.46 -10.74
C MET A 57 -13.00 8.73 -10.10
N GLY A 58 -12.34 9.28 -9.08
CA GLY A 58 -12.73 10.53 -8.44
C GLY A 58 -12.62 11.74 -9.37
N LYS A 59 -11.61 11.73 -10.26
CA LYS A 59 -11.41 12.77 -11.27
C LYS A 59 -12.55 12.89 -12.29
N ARG A 60 -13.40 11.86 -12.45
CA ARG A 60 -14.58 11.90 -13.33
C ARG A 60 -15.79 12.62 -12.74
N LYS A 61 -15.78 12.97 -11.45
CA LYS A 61 -16.90 13.64 -10.75
C LYS A 61 -16.67 15.13 -10.49
N GLY A 62 -15.59 15.73 -11.00
CA GLY A 62 -15.36 17.18 -11.00
C GLY A 62 -15.24 17.70 -12.42
#